data_AF-A0A927TV41-F1
#
_entry.id   AF-A0A927TV41-F1
#
_cell.length_a   1.000
_cell.length_b   1.000
_cell.length_c   1.000
_cell.angle_alpha   90.00
_cell.angle_beta   90.00
_cell.angle_gamma   90.00
#
_symmetry.space_group_name_H-M   'P 1'
#
loop_
_entity.id
_entity.type
_entity.pdbx_description
1 polymer ?
#
loop_
_entity_poly.entity_id
_entity_poly.type
_entity_poly.pdbx_seq_one_letter_code
_entity_poly.pdbx_strand_id
1 'polypeptide(L)'
;MKQIKRIALILLLVIVFTACGKEEHEQAQTVEVKWANHREEINGRNQPCYFTELDGVRYVVQSGAFDESKATKRVNDLNQVIRYGSKIFSDKKENAVVYLGFSTGEQQIPLDSELTAEGIFNVMESVYPVNCGEQYGLFYLYAVNRDLIKKDEADQNELKRSFDDCENLYLLDFCSPMVESVYMTEKEAELCRYAVKSFASWYVEKYSFKDYETLCRDIKEYDKTKLVALKNDWLKSIGCKNKYEEFCKAFFVPNTYRAHDTKIGMMESYELPENDAIWVWDDRDVKQLGYKEMMEQYKEIEPLRRKDFANVREFLENWLPPKIGKPYMITQFVQGENGDNSDEAVSGRQSPINNCIYLYHDWEQVKYSLLHEYVHYLTIGEGKILPVDNRYFPEFFAVWIAEIERTGEMQDNYFKKRCEDETVRQSYQEAGFWNEKKQQPITKYNMLEVVEYCFSNGLVKKFFSLEKFRNDAFGYSMRGCMAKYVYDTYGMDKLVEWAQSDGEPDEILGITFKQLQEDTWEWIQNELERVRRKTR
;
A
#
# COMPACT_ATOMS: atom_id res chain seq x y z
N MET A 1 16.18 -39.92 -57.48
CA MET A 1 15.76 -40.18 -56.07
C MET A 1 16.23 -39.13 -55.06
N LYS A 2 17.49 -38.64 -55.06
CA LYS A 2 17.96 -37.64 -54.07
C LYS A 2 17.28 -36.25 -54.16
N GLN A 3 16.92 -35.79 -55.36
CA GLN A 3 16.22 -34.50 -55.54
C GLN A 3 14.78 -34.53 -55.03
N ILE A 4 14.05 -35.62 -55.27
CA ILE A 4 12.66 -35.78 -54.80
C ILE A 4 12.60 -35.75 -53.26
N LYS A 5 13.58 -36.38 -52.59
CA LYS A 5 13.69 -36.33 -51.12
C LYS A 5 14.01 -34.94 -50.58
N ARG A 6 14.80 -34.13 -51.29
CA ARG A 6 15.10 -32.74 -50.91
C ARG A 6 13.90 -31.81 -51.11
N ILE A 7 13.15 -31.97 -52.20
CA ILE A 7 11.93 -31.21 -52.45
C ILE A 7 10.85 -31.57 -51.42
N ALA A 8 10.69 -32.85 -51.08
CA ALA A 8 9.77 -33.29 -50.04
C ALA A 8 10.14 -32.73 -48.66
N LEU A 9 11.43 -32.67 -48.31
CA LEU A 9 11.90 -32.11 -47.05
C LEU A 9 11.68 -30.58 -46.96
N ILE A 10 11.89 -29.86 -48.07
CA ILE A 10 11.64 -28.41 -48.15
C ILE A 10 10.13 -28.14 -48.06
N LEU A 11 9.29 -28.91 -48.76
CA LEU A 11 7.83 -28.81 -48.64
C LEU A 11 7.35 -29.13 -47.22
N LEU A 12 7.93 -30.14 -46.56
CA LEU A 12 7.59 -30.47 -45.18
C LEU A 12 8.00 -29.35 -44.22
N LEU A 13 9.18 -28.75 -44.42
CA LEU A 13 9.62 -27.59 -43.64
C LEU A 13 8.73 -26.36 -43.89
N VAL A 14 8.34 -26.07 -45.13
CA VAL A 14 7.41 -24.96 -45.45
C VAL A 14 6.03 -25.22 -44.84
N ILE A 15 5.54 -26.46 -44.85
CA ILE A 15 4.27 -26.84 -44.20
C ILE A 15 4.38 -26.74 -42.68
N VAL A 16 5.50 -27.15 -42.07
CA VAL A 16 5.72 -27.02 -40.62
C VAL A 16 5.88 -25.55 -40.22
N PHE A 17 6.58 -24.72 -41.02
CA PHE A 17 6.67 -23.27 -40.78
C PHE A 17 5.34 -22.54 -40.99
N THR A 18 4.50 -22.98 -41.95
CA THR A 18 3.15 -22.41 -42.14
C THR A 18 2.11 -22.97 -41.16
N ALA A 19 2.33 -24.16 -40.59
CA ALA A 19 1.48 -24.75 -39.55
C ALA A 19 1.86 -24.28 -38.14
N CYS A 20 3.14 -23.95 -37.88
CA CYS A 20 3.58 -23.30 -36.64
C CYS A 20 3.42 -21.77 -36.68
N GLY A 21 3.33 -21.16 -37.87
CA GLY A 21 3.09 -19.72 -38.06
C GLY A 21 1.62 -19.33 -38.20
N LYS A 22 0.68 -20.26 -38.02
CA LYS A 22 -0.76 -20.00 -37.94
C LYS A 22 -1.25 -20.20 -36.51
N GLU A 23 -0.84 -19.32 -35.60
CA GLU A 23 -1.85 -18.84 -34.66
C GLU A 23 -2.89 -18.12 -35.53
N GLU A 24 -4.16 -18.47 -35.38
CA GLU A 24 -5.23 -17.90 -36.18
C GLU A 24 -5.16 -16.36 -36.09
N HIS A 25 -4.76 -15.71 -37.19
CA HIS A 25 -5.15 -14.33 -37.45
C HIS A 25 -6.68 -14.34 -37.55
N GLU A 26 -7.35 -14.30 -36.39
CA GLU A 26 -8.77 -14.08 -36.24
C GLU A 26 -9.03 -12.76 -36.97
N GLN A 27 -9.54 -12.79 -38.21
CA GLN A 27 -9.76 -11.57 -38.98
C GLN A 27 -10.60 -10.63 -38.11
N ALA A 28 -10.12 -9.39 -37.95
CA ALA A 28 -10.81 -8.35 -37.20
C ALA A 28 -12.28 -8.30 -37.66
N GLN A 29 -13.20 -8.77 -36.83
CA GLN A 29 -14.62 -8.65 -37.13
C GLN A 29 -14.98 -7.18 -36.94
N THR A 30 -15.00 -6.42 -38.05
CA THR A 30 -15.55 -5.07 -38.06
C THR A 30 -17.04 -5.16 -37.74
N VAL A 31 -17.45 -4.57 -36.62
CA VAL A 31 -18.86 -4.50 -36.23
C VAL A 31 -19.45 -3.21 -36.78
N GLU A 32 -20.69 -3.27 -37.23
CA GLU A 32 -21.45 -2.06 -37.58
C GLU A 32 -21.68 -1.23 -36.31
N VAL A 33 -21.13 -0.01 -36.29
CA VAL A 33 -21.25 0.91 -35.15
C VAL A 33 -22.36 1.91 -35.45
N LYS A 34 -23.36 1.99 -34.58
CA LYS A 34 -24.45 2.98 -34.68
C LYS A 34 -24.23 4.08 -33.66
N TRP A 35 -24.20 5.31 -34.16
CA TRP A 35 -23.98 6.50 -33.36
C TRP A 35 -25.31 7.17 -33.02
N ALA A 36 -25.48 7.51 -31.74
CA ALA A 36 -26.61 8.29 -31.25
C ALA A 36 -26.14 9.66 -30.74
N ASN A 37 -26.96 10.69 -30.96
CA ASN A 37 -26.73 12.01 -30.41
C ASN A 37 -27.08 12.02 -28.91
N HIS A 38 -26.23 12.65 -28.11
CA HIS A 38 -26.41 12.79 -26.68
C HIS A 38 -25.79 14.09 -26.16
N ARG A 39 -26.10 14.45 -24.91
CA ARG A 39 -25.40 15.50 -24.17
C ARG A 39 -24.74 14.87 -22.97
N GLU A 40 -23.41 14.88 -22.97
CA GLU A 40 -22.61 14.36 -21.87
C GLU A 40 -22.10 15.52 -21.02
N GLU A 41 -22.10 15.34 -19.70
CA GLU A 41 -21.40 16.25 -18.82
C GLU A 41 -19.91 15.91 -18.82
N ILE A 42 -19.09 16.79 -19.40
CA ILE A 42 -17.65 16.63 -19.51
C ILE A 42 -17.00 17.85 -18.88
N ASN A 43 -16.18 17.62 -17.83
CA ASN A 43 -15.54 18.67 -17.03
C ASN A 43 -16.54 19.71 -16.49
N GLY A 44 -17.68 19.25 -15.96
CA GLY A 44 -18.73 20.10 -15.39
C GLY A 44 -19.53 20.91 -16.42
N ARG A 45 -19.41 20.58 -17.72
CA ARG A 45 -20.13 21.24 -18.80
C ARG A 45 -20.88 20.21 -19.63
N ASN A 46 -22.17 20.44 -19.83
CA ASN A 46 -22.98 19.65 -20.76
C ASN A 46 -22.62 19.99 -22.21
N GLN A 47 -21.99 19.06 -22.90
CA GLN A 47 -21.51 19.23 -24.27
C GLN A 47 -22.25 18.28 -25.24
N PRO A 48 -22.60 18.73 -26.46
CA PRO A 48 -23.14 17.82 -27.48
C PRO A 48 -22.07 16.80 -27.87
N CYS A 49 -22.46 15.53 -27.82
CA CYS A 49 -21.61 14.39 -28.13
C CYS A 49 -22.34 13.36 -28.99
N TYR A 50 -21.58 12.53 -29.66
CA TYR A 50 -22.05 11.28 -30.22
C TYR A 50 -21.60 10.14 -29.31
N PHE A 51 -22.45 9.14 -29.13
CA PHE A 51 -22.05 7.94 -28.39
C PHE A 51 -22.50 6.67 -29.10
N THR A 52 -21.83 5.58 -28.77
CA THR A 52 -22.21 4.23 -29.13
C THR A 52 -21.85 3.29 -27.98
N GLU A 53 -22.45 2.12 -27.95
CA GLU A 53 -22.14 1.09 -26.96
C GLU A 53 -21.81 -0.21 -27.67
N LEU A 54 -20.67 -0.80 -27.32
CA LEU A 54 -20.21 -2.06 -27.89
C LEU A 54 -19.59 -2.92 -26.80
N ASP A 55 -20.04 -4.18 -26.73
CA ASP A 55 -19.61 -5.17 -25.74
C ASP A 55 -19.66 -4.66 -24.28
N GLY A 56 -20.61 -3.77 -23.96
CA GLY A 56 -20.79 -3.15 -22.65
C GLY A 56 -19.76 -2.07 -22.31
N VAL A 57 -19.10 -1.48 -23.31
CA VAL A 57 -18.32 -0.23 -23.18
C VAL A 57 -19.04 0.87 -23.93
N ARG A 58 -19.21 2.02 -23.28
CA ARG A 58 -19.76 3.23 -23.92
C ARG A 58 -18.62 4.07 -24.48
N TYR A 59 -18.66 4.36 -25.78
CA TYR A 59 -17.70 5.26 -26.43
C TYR A 59 -18.36 6.60 -26.66
N VAL A 60 -17.69 7.69 -26.26
CA VAL A 60 -18.20 9.05 -26.37
C VAL A 60 -17.24 9.88 -27.23
N VAL A 61 -17.79 10.62 -28.19
CA VAL A 61 -17.04 11.47 -29.11
C VAL A 61 -17.61 12.89 -29.09
N GLN A 62 -16.75 13.90 -28.96
CA GLN A 62 -17.19 15.28 -28.99
C GLN A 62 -17.79 15.62 -30.37
N SER A 63 -18.98 16.26 -30.41
CA SER A 63 -19.62 16.55 -31.70
C SER A 63 -18.80 17.45 -32.63
N GLY A 64 -17.92 18.30 -32.09
CA GLY A 64 -17.02 19.15 -32.87
C GLY A 64 -15.86 18.40 -33.55
N ALA A 65 -15.54 17.19 -33.08
CA ALA A 65 -14.47 16.33 -33.60
C ALA A 65 -15.01 15.05 -34.26
N PHE A 66 -16.33 14.94 -34.44
CA PHE A 66 -16.96 13.71 -34.89
C PHE A 66 -16.81 13.51 -36.41
N ASP A 67 -15.95 12.57 -36.78
CA ASP A 67 -15.89 11.92 -38.09
C ASP A 67 -16.33 10.47 -37.90
N GLU A 68 -17.51 10.11 -38.40
CA GLU A 68 -18.12 8.80 -38.21
C GLU A 68 -17.22 7.66 -38.69
N SER A 69 -16.49 7.84 -39.79
CA SER A 69 -15.59 6.81 -40.34
C SER A 69 -14.40 6.59 -39.43
N LYS A 70 -13.74 7.68 -39.00
CA LYS A 70 -12.59 7.61 -38.08
C LYS A 70 -12.99 7.08 -36.70
N ALA A 71 -14.11 7.56 -36.17
CA ALA A 71 -14.64 7.12 -34.89
C ALA A 71 -15.02 5.63 -34.93
N THR A 72 -15.72 5.19 -35.97
CA THR A 72 -16.08 3.78 -36.17
C THR A 72 -14.85 2.89 -36.28
N LYS A 73 -13.83 3.32 -37.04
CA LYS A 73 -12.56 2.59 -37.12
C LYS A 73 -11.92 2.49 -35.73
N ARG A 74 -11.79 3.61 -35.00
CA ARG A 74 -11.18 3.65 -33.67
C ARG A 74 -11.90 2.77 -32.66
N VAL A 75 -13.23 2.80 -32.65
CA VAL A 75 -14.07 1.92 -31.81
C VAL A 75 -13.77 0.46 -32.14
N ASN A 76 -13.72 0.08 -33.42
CA ASN A 76 -13.41 -1.29 -33.81
C ASN A 76 -11.98 -1.71 -33.42
N ASP A 77 -10.98 -0.84 -33.57
CA ASP A 77 -9.60 -1.10 -33.16
C ASP A 77 -9.51 -1.34 -31.65
N LEU A 78 -10.10 -0.47 -30.84
CA LEU A 78 -10.12 -0.60 -29.37
C LEU A 78 -10.94 -1.81 -28.91
N ASN A 79 -12.08 -2.07 -29.55
CA ASN A 79 -12.95 -3.18 -29.17
C ASN A 79 -12.29 -4.55 -29.41
N GLN A 80 -11.39 -4.66 -30.41
CA GLN A 80 -10.59 -5.88 -30.58
C GLN A 80 -9.68 -6.15 -29.38
N VAL A 81 -9.07 -5.11 -28.81
CA VAL A 81 -8.24 -5.25 -27.60
C VAL A 81 -9.10 -5.54 -26.38
N ILE A 82 -10.26 -4.88 -26.25
CA ILE A 82 -11.21 -5.11 -25.15
C ILE A 82 -11.74 -6.55 -25.17
N ARG A 83 -12.09 -7.08 -26.34
CA ARG A 83 -12.49 -8.49 -26.50
C ARG A 83 -11.37 -9.44 -26.12
N TYR A 84 -10.14 -9.14 -26.49
CA TYR A 84 -9.00 -9.93 -26.05
C TYR A 84 -8.84 -9.87 -24.53
N GLY A 85 -8.94 -8.69 -23.91
CA GLY A 85 -8.94 -8.51 -22.46
C GLY A 85 -9.97 -9.39 -21.74
N SER A 86 -11.17 -9.57 -22.30
CA SER A 86 -12.21 -10.45 -21.72
C SER A 86 -11.82 -11.93 -21.65
N LYS A 87 -10.82 -12.37 -22.44
CA LYS A 87 -10.27 -13.73 -22.39
C LYS A 87 -9.30 -13.90 -21.21
N ILE A 88 -8.72 -12.78 -20.73
CA ILE A 88 -7.67 -12.75 -19.71
C ILE A 88 -8.24 -12.38 -18.35
N PHE A 89 -9.16 -11.42 -18.30
CA PHE A 89 -9.76 -10.89 -17.09
C PHE A 89 -11.22 -11.32 -17.00
N SER A 90 -11.60 -11.93 -15.88
CA SER A 90 -12.97 -12.39 -15.63
C SER A 90 -13.92 -11.25 -15.30
N ASP A 91 -13.38 -10.17 -14.74
CA ASP A 91 -14.17 -9.08 -14.15
C ASP A 91 -14.03 -7.83 -15.01
N LYS A 92 -15.16 -7.29 -15.45
CA LYS A 92 -15.25 -6.03 -16.19
C LYS A 92 -15.84 -4.94 -15.27
N LYS A 93 -15.28 -3.74 -15.31
CA LYS A 93 -15.80 -2.57 -14.58
C LYS A 93 -17.18 -2.20 -15.11
N GLU A 94 -18.14 -1.97 -14.21
CA GLU A 94 -19.48 -1.54 -14.58
C GLU A 94 -19.44 -0.13 -15.20
N ASN A 95 -20.27 0.10 -16.22
CA ASN A 95 -20.42 1.40 -16.89
C ASN A 95 -19.11 2.00 -17.45
N ALA A 96 -18.19 1.17 -17.96
CA ALA A 96 -16.96 1.67 -18.57
C ALA A 96 -17.24 2.65 -19.72
N VAL A 97 -16.62 3.84 -19.67
CA VAL A 97 -16.74 4.91 -20.67
C VAL A 97 -15.37 5.22 -21.26
N VAL A 98 -15.27 5.28 -22.59
CA VAL A 98 -14.06 5.68 -23.32
C VAL A 98 -14.33 6.95 -24.12
N TYR A 99 -13.52 7.98 -23.91
CA TYR A 99 -13.66 9.26 -24.60
C TYR A 99 -12.70 9.34 -25.80
N LEU A 100 -13.22 9.65 -26.99
CA LEU A 100 -12.45 9.78 -28.23
C LEU A 100 -12.45 11.23 -28.73
N GLY A 101 -11.28 11.74 -29.14
CA GLY A 101 -11.15 13.02 -29.83
C GLY A 101 -11.29 14.27 -28.96
N PHE A 102 -11.16 14.15 -27.64
CA PHE A 102 -11.13 15.29 -26.71
C PHE A 102 -9.69 15.80 -26.51
N SER A 103 -9.53 17.06 -26.12
CA SER A 103 -8.23 17.76 -26.03
C SER A 103 -7.71 18.03 -24.61
N THR A 104 -8.45 17.68 -23.55
CA THR A 104 -8.04 17.85 -22.13
C THR A 104 -8.63 16.78 -21.19
N GLY A 105 -7.82 15.84 -20.67
CA GLY A 105 -8.18 14.86 -19.63
C GLY A 105 -7.49 13.49 -19.76
N GLU A 106 -7.45 12.69 -18.68
CA GLU A 106 -6.64 11.45 -18.52
C GLU A 106 -7.15 10.20 -19.27
N GLN A 107 -8.26 10.27 -20.01
CA GLN A 107 -8.88 9.11 -20.68
C GLN A 107 -9.24 9.39 -22.15
N GLN A 108 -8.39 10.12 -22.87
CA GLN A 108 -8.72 10.65 -24.19
C GLN A 108 -7.89 9.99 -25.28
N ILE A 109 -8.57 9.29 -26.19
CA ILE A 109 -7.94 8.65 -27.34
C ILE A 109 -8.10 9.53 -28.57
N PRO A 110 -7.00 10.02 -29.17
CA PRO A 110 -7.07 10.87 -30.34
C PRO A 110 -7.66 10.12 -31.54
N LEU A 111 -8.58 10.78 -32.27
CA LEU A 111 -9.16 10.21 -33.49
C LEU A 111 -8.20 10.29 -34.68
N ASP A 112 -7.38 11.35 -34.73
CA ASP A 112 -6.58 11.72 -35.90
C ASP A 112 -5.11 11.27 -35.84
N SER A 113 -4.64 10.74 -34.71
CA SER A 113 -3.27 10.20 -34.57
C SER A 113 -3.26 8.68 -34.44
N GLU A 114 -2.09 8.07 -34.63
CA GLU A 114 -1.90 6.64 -34.42
C GLU A 114 -2.25 6.26 -32.96
N LEU A 115 -2.73 5.03 -32.76
CA LEU A 115 -2.85 4.45 -31.42
C LEU A 115 -1.44 4.27 -30.85
N THR A 116 -1.30 4.50 -29.55
CA THR A 116 -0.08 4.23 -28.80
C THR A 116 -0.32 3.10 -27.81
N ALA A 117 0.77 2.51 -27.30
CA ALA A 117 0.70 1.49 -26.27
C ALA A 117 0.02 2.03 -24.99
N GLU A 118 0.36 3.27 -24.63
CA GLU A 118 -0.20 4.00 -23.48
C GLU A 118 -1.71 4.23 -23.68
N GLY A 119 -2.14 4.69 -24.86
CA GLY A 119 -3.56 4.90 -25.14
C GLY A 119 -4.37 3.60 -25.07
N ILE A 120 -3.79 2.48 -25.50
CA ILE A 120 -4.42 1.16 -25.36
C ILE A 120 -4.51 0.77 -23.89
N PHE A 121 -3.42 0.92 -23.13
CA PHE A 121 -3.40 0.54 -21.73
C PHE A 121 -4.41 1.34 -20.90
N ASN A 122 -4.47 2.67 -21.06
CA ASN A 122 -5.46 3.52 -20.36
C ASN A 122 -6.90 3.08 -20.66
N VAL A 123 -7.19 2.65 -21.90
CA VAL A 123 -8.50 2.07 -22.23
C VAL A 123 -8.72 0.76 -21.48
N MET A 124 -7.72 -0.12 -21.44
CA MET A 124 -7.84 -1.39 -20.73
C MET A 124 -8.03 -1.21 -19.22
N GLU A 125 -7.37 -0.24 -18.60
CA GLU A 125 -7.57 0.13 -17.20
C GLU A 125 -8.97 0.70 -16.93
N SER A 126 -9.55 1.41 -17.88
CA SER A 126 -10.92 1.93 -17.75
C SER A 126 -11.98 0.82 -17.81
N VAL A 127 -11.64 -0.33 -18.40
CA VAL A 127 -12.57 -1.45 -18.65
C VAL A 127 -12.33 -2.63 -17.69
N TYR A 128 -11.08 -2.94 -17.36
CA TYR A 128 -10.69 -4.13 -16.59
C TYR A 128 -9.83 -3.72 -15.38
N PRO A 129 -9.73 -4.58 -14.33
CA PRO A 129 -8.86 -4.35 -13.18
C PRO A 129 -7.39 -4.70 -13.52
N VAL A 130 -6.85 -4.09 -14.56
CA VAL A 130 -5.43 -4.18 -14.94
C VAL A 130 -4.61 -3.50 -13.86
N ASN A 131 -3.54 -4.14 -13.38
CA ASN A 131 -2.83 -3.65 -12.22
C ASN A 131 -1.34 -4.03 -12.13
N CYS A 132 -0.71 -4.42 -13.24
CA CYS A 132 0.73 -4.59 -13.31
C CYS A 132 1.31 -4.30 -14.69
N GLY A 133 2.60 -3.97 -14.72
CA GLY A 133 3.32 -3.66 -15.95
C GLY A 133 3.44 -4.86 -16.88
N GLU A 134 3.47 -6.11 -16.42
CA GLU A 134 3.45 -7.25 -17.36
C GLU A 134 2.19 -7.26 -18.25
N GLN A 135 1.05 -6.82 -17.73
CA GLN A 135 -0.18 -6.70 -18.50
C GLN A 135 -0.08 -5.56 -19.54
N TYR A 136 0.63 -4.47 -19.23
CA TYR A 136 0.99 -3.45 -20.22
C TYR A 136 1.79 -4.06 -21.38
N GLY A 137 2.79 -4.89 -21.07
CA GLY A 137 3.57 -5.63 -22.07
C GLY A 137 2.71 -6.57 -22.93
N LEU A 138 1.73 -7.25 -22.32
CA LEU A 138 0.82 -8.15 -23.02
C LEU A 138 -0.03 -7.41 -24.06
N PHE A 139 -0.63 -6.29 -23.66
CA PHE A 139 -1.46 -5.48 -24.55
C PHE A 139 -0.64 -4.78 -25.64
N TYR A 140 0.58 -4.34 -25.32
CA TYR A 140 1.53 -3.86 -26.32
C TYR A 140 1.79 -4.92 -27.41
N LEU A 141 2.19 -6.14 -27.02
CA LEU A 141 2.48 -7.21 -27.97
C LEU A 141 1.25 -7.61 -28.78
N TYR A 142 0.08 -7.71 -28.13
CA TYR A 142 -1.17 -7.99 -28.83
C TYR A 142 -1.45 -6.93 -29.90
N ALA A 143 -1.34 -5.64 -29.55
CA ALA A 143 -1.61 -4.54 -30.46
C ALA A 143 -0.61 -4.48 -31.63
N VAL A 144 0.67 -4.76 -31.38
CA VAL A 144 1.70 -4.88 -32.44
C VAL A 144 1.38 -6.04 -33.36
N ASN A 145 1.06 -7.22 -32.83
CA ASN A 145 0.75 -8.42 -33.63
C ASN A 145 -0.54 -8.28 -34.47
N ARG A 146 -1.37 -7.28 -34.17
CA ARG A 146 -2.62 -6.96 -34.87
C ARG A 146 -2.52 -5.70 -35.73
N ASP A 147 -1.31 -5.16 -35.93
CA ASP A 147 -1.06 -3.95 -36.70
C ASP A 147 -1.87 -2.73 -36.21
N LEU A 148 -2.24 -2.70 -34.93
CA LEU A 148 -2.98 -1.58 -34.31
C LEU A 148 -2.05 -0.45 -33.91
N ILE A 149 -0.83 -0.79 -33.51
CA ILE A 149 0.25 0.14 -33.16
C ILE A 149 1.54 -0.31 -33.85
N LYS A 150 2.48 0.62 -34.04
CA LYS A 150 3.82 0.29 -34.50
C LYS A 150 4.63 -0.34 -33.38
N LYS A 151 5.51 -1.27 -33.73
CA LYS A 151 6.50 -1.81 -32.81
C LYS A 151 7.52 -0.71 -32.50
N ASP A 152 7.68 -0.39 -31.23
CA ASP A 152 8.77 0.45 -30.76
C ASP A 152 10.04 -0.40 -30.70
N GLU A 153 11.10 0.03 -31.40
CA GLU A 153 12.39 -0.61 -31.27
C GLU A 153 13.05 -0.19 -29.96
N ALA A 154 13.33 -1.19 -29.12
CA ALA A 154 14.04 -0.95 -27.89
C ALA A 154 15.56 -0.81 -28.13
N ASP A 155 16.14 0.37 -27.88
CA ASP A 155 17.56 0.65 -27.71
C ASP A 155 18.02 -0.08 -26.46
N GLN A 156 18.42 -1.33 -26.70
CA GLN A 156 18.99 -2.20 -25.68
C GLN A 156 20.21 -1.57 -25.01
N ASN A 157 20.93 -0.65 -25.66
CA ASN A 157 22.07 0.03 -25.04
C ASN A 157 21.62 1.09 -24.02
N GLU A 158 20.48 1.74 -24.22
CA GLU A 158 19.88 2.62 -23.22
C GLU A 158 19.41 1.81 -22.02
N LEU A 159 18.64 0.74 -22.23
CA LEU A 159 18.19 -0.15 -21.15
C LEU A 159 19.36 -0.72 -20.35
N LYS A 160 20.40 -1.21 -21.05
CA LYS A 160 21.62 -1.69 -20.41
C LYS A 160 22.29 -0.61 -19.57
N ARG A 161 22.47 0.60 -20.10
CA ARG A 161 23.08 1.72 -19.35
C ARG A 161 22.27 2.07 -18.11
N SER A 162 20.95 2.11 -18.24
CA SER A 162 20.05 2.46 -17.13
C SER A 162 20.02 1.41 -16.02
N PHE A 163 20.10 0.11 -16.34
CA PHE A 163 20.09 -0.96 -15.33
C PHE A 163 21.49 -1.41 -14.84
N ASP A 164 22.56 -1.01 -15.54
CA ASP A 164 23.92 -1.03 -14.96
C ASP A 164 24.06 -0.05 -13.78
N ASP A 165 23.13 0.89 -13.62
CA ASP A 165 22.91 1.65 -12.39
C ASP A 165 21.96 0.86 -11.44
N CYS A 166 22.44 0.52 -10.25
CA CYS A 166 21.66 -0.24 -9.27
C CYS A 166 20.41 0.52 -8.81
N GLU A 167 20.43 1.85 -8.89
CA GLU A 167 19.34 2.71 -8.41
C GLU A 167 18.06 2.59 -9.22
N ASN A 168 18.12 2.05 -10.45
CA ASN A 168 16.97 1.90 -11.36
C ASN A 168 16.41 0.47 -11.41
N LEU A 169 17.08 -0.51 -10.79
CA LEU A 169 16.65 -1.93 -10.86
C LEU A 169 15.26 -2.15 -10.25
N TYR A 170 14.81 -1.27 -9.35
CA TYR A 170 13.47 -1.33 -8.77
C TYR A 170 12.35 -1.17 -9.82
N LEU A 171 12.61 -0.49 -10.94
CA LEU A 171 11.66 -0.35 -12.05
C LEU A 171 11.28 -1.69 -12.68
N LEU A 172 12.07 -2.75 -12.43
CA LEU A 172 11.79 -4.09 -12.88
C LEU A 172 10.76 -4.83 -12.03
N ASP A 173 10.23 -4.23 -10.96
CA ASP A 173 9.04 -4.76 -10.28
C ASP A 173 7.82 -4.78 -11.21
N PHE A 174 7.79 -3.89 -12.21
CA PHE A 174 6.69 -3.72 -13.16
C PHE A 174 5.34 -3.54 -12.47
N CYS A 175 5.28 -2.51 -11.64
CA CYS A 175 4.10 -2.07 -10.92
C CYS A 175 3.27 -1.11 -11.81
N SER A 176 1.92 -1.16 -11.77
CA SER A 176 1.04 -0.27 -12.57
C SER A 176 1.38 1.23 -12.45
N PRO A 177 1.60 1.77 -11.25
CA PRO A 177 1.93 3.19 -11.04
C PRO A 177 3.27 3.58 -11.66
N MET A 178 4.11 2.61 -12.05
CA MET A 178 5.36 2.90 -12.73
C MET A 178 5.19 3.06 -14.25
N VAL A 179 4.09 2.56 -14.82
CA VAL A 179 3.77 2.77 -16.23
C VAL A 179 2.92 4.02 -16.45
N GLU A 180 2.16 4.43 -15.42
CA GLU A 180 1.39 5.66 -15.35
C GLU A 180 2.29 6.76 -14.76
N SER A 181 2.73 7.75 -15.55
CA SER A 181 3.73 8.76 -15.14
C SER A 181 3.30 9.75 -14.04
N VAL A 182 2.26 9.39 -13.30
CA VAL A 182 1.66 10.14 -12.21
C VAL A 182 2.48 9.97 -10.90
N TYR A 183 3.18 8.85 -10.72
CA TYR A 183 3.79 8.44 -9.44
C TYR A 183 5.33 8.38 -9.44
N MET A 184 5.93 8.77 -10.55
CA MET A 184 7.37 8.84 -10.76
C MET A 184 7.67 9.90 -11.80
N THR A 185 8.95 10.24 -11.97
CA THR A 185 9.31 11.19 -13.04
C THR A 185 8.93 10.60 -14.40
N GLU A 186 8.52 11.43 -15.35
CA GLU A 186 8.17 10.97 -16.71
C GLU A 186 9.29 10.11 -17.32
N LYS A 187 10.56 10.48 -17.05
CA LYS A 187 11.73 9.72 -17.49
C LYS A 187 11.78 8.30 -16.91
N GLU A 188 11.46 8.13 -15.63
CA GLU A 188 11.41 6.81 -15.00
C GLU A 188 10.25 5.99 -15.53
N ALA A 189 9.09 6.62 -15.73
CA ALA A 189 7.92 5.96 -16.29
C ALA A 189 8.18 5.51 -17.75
N GLU A 190 8.78 6.36 -18.58
CA GLU A 190 9.24 6.02 -19.93
C GLU A 190 10.21 4.84 -19.91
N LEU A 191 11.21 4.87 -19.04
CA LEU A 191 12.17 3.77 -18.87
C LEU A 191 11.48 2.47 -18.43
N CYS A 192 10.52 2.55 -17.51
CA CYS A 192 9.73 1.39 -17.08
C CYS A 192 8.90 0.82 -18.23
N ARG A 193 8.11 1.64 -18.92
CA ARG A 193 7.34 1.24 -20.11
C ARG A 193 8.25 0.60 -21.15
N TYR A 194 9.46 1.12 -21.33
CA TYR A 194 10.43 0.57 -22.26
C TYR A 194 10.97 -0.79 -21.85
N ALA A 195 11.33 -0.94 -20.58
CA ALA A 195 11.78 -2.18 -19.99
C ALA A 195 10.70 -3.27 -20.08
N VAL A 196 9.45 -2.93 -19.78
CA VAL A 196 8.30 -3.83 -19.91
C VAL A 196 8.13 -4.31 -21.35
N LYS A 197 8.12 -3.41 -22.34
CA LYS A 197 7.99 -3.76 -23.77
C LYS A 197 9.12 -4.68 -24.25
N SER A 198 10.36 -4.38 -23.84
CA SER A 198 11.55 -5.16 -24.17
C SER A 198 11.51 -6.55 -23.51
N PHE A 199 11.18 -6.63 -22.22
CA PHE A 199 11.03 -7.88 -21.49
C PHE A 199 9.93 -8.76 -22.09
N ALA A 200 8.77 -8.20 -22.40
CA ALA A 200 7.65 -8.92 -23.01
C ALA A 200 8.07 -9.50 -24.37
N SER A 201 8.71 -8.69 -25.22
CA SER A 201 9.19 -9.13 -26.54
C SER A 201 10.19 -10.28 -26.41
N TRP A 202 11.18 -10.14 -25.53
CA TRP A 202 12.16 -11.19 -25.24
C TRP A 202 11.50 -12.47 -24.71
N TYR A 203 10.51 -12.34 -23.82
CA TYR A 203 9.81 -13.49 -23.26
C TYR A 203 9.11 -14.28 -24.37
N VAL A 204 8.37 -13.60 -25.25
CA VAL A 204 7.65 -14.24 -26.34
C VAL A 204 8.59 -14.85 -27.37
N GLU A 205 9.72 -14.20 -27.66
CA GLU A 205 10.76 -14.74 -28.56
C GLU A 205 11.42 -16.01 -28.00
N LYS A 206 11.62 -16.08 -26.67
CA LYS A 206 12.26 -17.22 -26.01
C LYS A 206 11.30 -18.36 -25.67
N TYR A 207 10.04 -18.04 -25.39
CA TYR A 207 9.00 -18.98 -24.97
C TYR A 207 7.84 -18.96 -25.98
N SER A 208 6.74 -18.27 -25.68
CA SER A 208 5.63 -18.05 -26.60
C SER A 208 4.73 -16.92 -26.11
N PHE A 209 3.85 -16.42 -26.99
CA PHE A 209 2.82 -15.45 -26.62
C PHE A 209 1.85 -16.04 -25.58
N LYS A 210 1.43 -17.30 -25.76
CA LYS A 210 0.54 -18.02 -24.86
C LYS A 210 1.11 -18.22 -23.45
N ASP A 211 2.41 -18.45 -23.34
CA ASP A 211 3.07 -18.57 -22.03
C ASP A 211 3.10 -17.22 -21.31
N TYR A 212 3.35 -16.12 -22.05
CA TYR A 212 3.31 -14.78 -21.49
C TYR A 212 1.89 -14.36 -21.07
N GLU A 213 0.88 -14.73 -21.87
CA GLU A 213 -0.54 -14.57 -21.54
C GLU A 213 -0.89 -15.27 -20.22
N THR A 214 -0.45 -16.53 -20.06
CA THR A 214 -0.65 -17.31 -18.84
C THR A 214 0.03 -16.66 -17.63
N LEU A 215 1.26 -16.18 -17.81
CA LEU A 215 1.98 -15.43 -16.78
C LEU A 215 1.21 -14.17 -16.33
N CYS A 216 0.64 -13.43 -17.28
CA CYS A 216 -0.08 -12.19 -16.99
C CYS A 216 -1.44 -12.43 -16.33
N ARG A 217 -2.14 -13.50 -16.72
CA ARG A 217 -3.41 -13.92 -16.11
C ARG A 217 -3.22 -14.33 -14.66
N ASP A 218 -2.18 -15.12 -14.39
CA ASP A 218 -1.96 -15.76 -13.09
C ASP A 218 -0.93 -14.98 -12.24
N ILE A 219 -0.62 -13.72 -12.60
CA ILE A 219 0.54 -12.97 -12.10
C ILE A 219 0.58 -12.79 -10.57
N LYS A 220 -0.57 -12.73 -9.91
CA LYS A 220 -0.69 -12.60 -8.44
C LYS A 220 -0.28 -13.87 -7.70
N GLU A 221 -0.50 -15.02 -8.33
CA GLU A 221 -0.21 -16.35 -7.78
C GLU A 221 1.05 -16.97 -8.41
N TYR A 222 1.62 -16.29 -9.40
CA TYR A 222 2.77 -16.78 -10.14
C TYR A 222 4.00 -16.90 -9.24
N ASP A 223 4.84 -17.89 -9.53
CA ASP A 223 6.09 -18.12 -8.82
C ASP A 223 7.02 -16.91 -8.96
N LYS A 224 7.09 -16.10 -7.90
CA LYS A 224 7.91 -14.88 -7.81
C LYS A 224 9.39 -15.16 -8.06
N THR A 225 9.90 -16.27 -7.53
CA THR A 225 11.31 -16.65 -7.71
C THR A 225 11.61 -16.95 -9.17
N LYS A 226 10.66 -17.61 -9.85
CA LYS A 226 10.75 -17.86 -11.29
C LYS A 226 10.66 -16.56 -12.10
N LEU A 227 9.77 -15.62 -11.73
CA LEU A 227 9.66 -14.32 -12.42
C LEU A 227 10.95 -13.50 -12.29
N VAL A 228 11.52 -13.42 -11.09
CA VAL A 228 12.81 -12.77 -10.83
C VAL A 228 13.93 -13.41 -11.66
N ALA A 229 13.96 -14.74 -11.75
CA ALA A 229 14.94 -15.44 -12.58
C ALA A 229 14.79 -15.08 -14.07
N LEU A 230 13.56 -15.00 -14.58
CA LEU A 230 13.27 -14.61 -15.97
C LEU A 230 13.70 -13.18 -16.27
N LYS A 231 13.41 -12.23 -15.37
CA LYS A 231 13.87 -10.82 -15.48
C LYS A 231 15.40 -10.74 -15.49
N ASN A 232 16.08 -11.51 -14.66
CA ASN A 232 17.54 -11.59 -14.66
C ASN A 232 18.14 -12.23 -15.91
N ASP A 233 17.49 -13.25 -16.46
CA ASP A 233 17.90 -13.84 -17.73
C ASP A 233 17.76 -12.83 -18.89
N TRP A 234 16.70 -12.04 -18.89
CA TRP A 234 16.54 -10.92 -19.83
C TRP A 234 17.61 -9.85 -19.63
N LEU A 235 17.89 -9.41 -18.40
CA LEU A 235 18.97 -8.46 -18.09
C LEU A 235 20.32 -8.93 -18.64
N LYS A 236 20.65 -10.22 -18.48
CA LYS A 236 21.86 -10.80 -19.07
C LYS A 236 21.85 -10.75 -20.59
N SER A 237 20.69 -10.99 -21.21
CA SER A 237 20.56 -10.99 -22.68
C SER A 237 20.80 -9.60 -23.30
N ILE A 238 20.50 -8.54 -22.55
CA ILE A 238 20.79 -7.15 -22.94
C ILE A 238 22.18 -6.67 -22.48
N GLY A 239 22.96 -7.56 -21.85
CA GLY A 239 24.34 -7.30 -21.41
C GLY A 239 24.47 -6.55 -20.09
N CYS A 240 23.41 -6.44 -19.29
CA CYS A 240 23.47 -5.81 -17.97
C CYS A 240 24.32 -6.66 -17.00
N LYS A 241 25.13 -5.99 -16.18
CA LYS A 241 26.03 -6.64 -15.21
C LYS A 241 25.38 -6.90 -13.86
N ASN A 242 24.39 -6.08 -13.51
CA ASN A 242 23.72 -6.18 -12.23
C ASN A 242 22.65 -7.26 -12.26
N LYS A 243 22.30 -7.72 -11.05
CA LYS A 243 21.24 -8.69 -10.84
C LYS A 243 20.07 -7.97 -10.15
N TYR A 244 18.89 -8.13 -10.72
CA TYR A 244 17.65 -7.73 -10.09
C TYR A 244 17.29 -8.70 -8.96
N GLU A 245 16.91 -8.15 -7.82
CA GLU A 245 16.22 -8.86 -6.76
C GLU A 245 14.86 -8.18 -6.61
N GLU A 246 13.79 -8.97 -6.40
CA GLU A 246 12.44 -8.40 -6.26
C GLU A 246 12.48 -7.31 -5.20
N PHE A 247 12.17 -6.10 -5.62
CA PHE A 247 12.24 -4.98 -4.72
C PHE A 247 10.96 -5.04 -3.88
N CYS A 248 9.80 -4.72 -4.42
CA CYS A 248 8.53 -5.18 -3.88
C CYS A 248 7.45 -5.07 -4.96
N LYS A 249 6.87 -6.21 -5.38
CA LYS A 249 5.75 -6.17 -6.31
C LYS A 249 4.44 -5.88 -5.58
N ALA A 250 3.97 -4.65 -5.73
CA ALA A 250 2.69 -4.18 -5.23
C ALA A 250 1.58 -4.43 -6.26
N PHE A 251 0.45 -5.00 -5.84
CA PHE A 251 -0.72 -5.19 -6.71
C PHE A 251 -1.79 -4.18 -6.35
N PHE A 252 -1.90 -3.18 -7.18
CA PHE A 252 -2.79 -2.07 -6.95
C PHE A 252 -4.23 -2.48 -7.21
N VAL A 253 -5.10 -2.13 -6.27
CA VAL A 253 -6.54 -2.23 -6.45
C VAL A 253 -7.05 -0.80 -6.29
N PRO A 254 -7.44 -0.12 -7.38
CA PRO A 254 -8.05 1.19 -7.28
C PRO A 254 -9.24 1.09 -6.34
N ASN A 255 -9.07 1.59 -5.13
CA ASN A 255 -10.07 1.43 -4.10
C ASN A 255 -11.10 2.53 -4.27
N THR A 256 -12.35 2.16 -4.51
CA THR A 256 -13.47 3.06 -4.25
C THR A 256 -13.92 2.88 -2.82
N TYR A 257 -13.00 2.87 -1.83
CA TYR A 257 -13.38 2.65 -0.44
C TYR A 257 -14.23 3.81 0.00
N ARG A 258 -15.53 3.55 0.10
CA ARG A 258 -16.47 4.38 0.84
C ARG A 258 -16.20 4.10 2.32
N ALA A 259 -15.14 4.70 2.85
CA ALA A 259 -15.11 4.93 4.28
C ALA A 259 -16.29 5.86 4.57
N HIS A 260 -17.37 5.27 5.08
CA HIS A 260 -18.52 6.01 5.53
C HIS A 260 -18.01 7.06 6.53
N ASP A 261 -18.30 8.32 6.22
CA ASP A 261 -18.23 9.50 7.10
C ASP A 261 -17.03 10.47 7.05
N THR A 262 -16.28 10.57 5.94
CA THR A 262 -15.43 11.76 5.74
C THR A 262 -15.64 12.42 4.38
N LYS A 263 -15.58 13.76 4.38
CA LYS A 263 -15.53 14.67 3.22
C LYS A 263 -14.30 14.44 2.32
N ILE A 264 -13.68 13.27 2.38
CA ILE A 264 -12.50 12.91 1.62
C ILE A 264 -13.03 12.14 0.41
N GLY A 265 -13.00 12.81 -0.74
CA GLY A 265 -13.46 12.26 -2.02
C GLY A 265 -12.80 10.91 -2.33
N MET A 266 -13.41 10.17 -3.25
CA MET A 266 -12.92 8.90 -3.79
C MET A 266 -11.39 8.91 -3.92
N MET A 267 -10.69 8.27 -2.98
CA MET A 267 -9.23 8.22 -3.01
C MET A 267 -8.85 6.98 -3.80
N GLU A 268 -8.23 7.18 -4.96
CA GLU A 268 -7.46 6.11 -5.57
C GLU A 268 -6.41 5.69 -4.54
N SER A 269 -6.33 4.41 -4.22
CA SER A 269 -5.41 3.92 -3.19
C SER A 269 -4.83 2.59 -3.60
N TYR A 270 -3.77 2.22 -2.92
CA TYR A 270 -2.94 1.10 -3.28
C TYR A 270 -2.88 0.07 -2.16
N GLU A 271 -3.56 -1.07 -2.38
CA GLU A 271 -3.61 -2.14 -1.39
C GLU A 271 -2.41 -3.10 -1.50
N LEU A 272 -1.77 -3.35 -0.37
CA LEU A 272 -0.71 -4.33 -0.16
C LEU A 272 -1.22 -5.36 0.86
N PRO A 273 -1.91 -6.42 0.41
CA PRO A 273 -2.50 -7.40 1.30
C PRO A 273 -1.43 -8.33 1.88
N GLU A 274 -1.44 -8.46 3.20
CA GLU A 274 -0.59 -9.38 3.95
C GLU A 274 -1.44 -10.43 4.68
N ASN A 275 -0.80 -11.45 5.27
CA ASN A 275 -1.53 -12.51 5.96
C ASN A 275 -2.32 -12.01 7.18
N ASP A 276 -1.84 -10.96 7.84
CA ASP A 276 -2.36 -10.46 9.12
C ASP A 276 -2.84 -9.01 9.09
N ALA A 277 -2.61 -8.28 7.99
CA ALA A 277 -3.03 -6.90 7.79
C ALA A 277 -3.19 -6.54 6.30
N ILE A 278 -3.76 -5.38 5.99
CA ILE A 278 -3.82 -4.82 4.63
C ILE A 278 -3.27 -3.40 4.70
N TRP A 279 -2.16 -3.15 4.02
CA TRP A 279 -1.62 -1.80 3.88
C TRP A 279 -2.33 -1.09 2.72
N VAL A 280 -2.64 0.18 2.90
CA VAL A 280 -3.30 1.03 1.92
C VAL A 280 -2.51 2.32 1.81
N TRP A 281 -1.88 2.56 0.66
CA TRP A 281 -1.20 3.82 0.43
C TRP A 281 -2.12 4.80 -0.28
N ASP A 282 -2.22 5.98 0.30
CA ASP A 282 -2.90 7.13 -0.29
C ASP A 282 -2.16 7.58 -1.55
N ASP A 283 -2.90 7.81 -2.64
CA ASP A 283 -2.30 8.21 -3.91
C ASP A 283 -1.49 9.50 -3.80
N ARG A 284 -1.92 10.45 -2.95
CA ARG A 284 -1.19 11.70 -2.74
C ARG A 284 0.15 11.48 -2.09
N ASP A 285 0.24 10.56 -1.13
CA ASP A 285 1.51 10.19 -0.49
C ASP A 285 2.47 9.63 -1.56
N VAL A 286 2.00 8.69 -2.39
CA VAL A 286 2.85 8.10 -3.43
C VAL A 286 3.23 9.12 -4.51
N LYS A 287 2.33 10.03 -4.90
CA LYS A 287 2.60 11.10 -5.87
C LYS A 287 3.64 12.11 -5.38
N GLN A 288 3.61 12.45 -4.09
CA GLN A 288 4.48 13.51 -3.54
C GLN A 288 5.81 12.97 -3.00
N LEU A 289 5.79 11.81 -2.33
CA LEU A 289 6.99 11.19 -1.76
C LEU A 289 7.71 10.29 -2.77
N GLY A 290 7.00 9.80 -3.78
CA GLY A 290 7.54 8.91 -4.81
C GLY A 290 7.53 7.45 -4.40
N TYR A 291 7.31 6.57 -5.39
CA TYR A 291 7.20 5.13 -5.18
C TYR A 291 8.42 4.50 -4.47
N LYS A 292 9.62 4.86 -4.91
CA LYS A 292 10.85 4.27 -4.40
C LYS A 292 11.00 4.53 -2.90
N GLU A 293 10.86 5.78 -2.47
CA GLU A 293 10.96 6.17 -1.06
C GLU A 293 9.91 5.44 -0.20
N MET A 294 8.65 5.44 -0.64
CA MET A 294 7.56 4.73 0.06
C MET A 294 7.88 3.25 0.28
N MET A 295 8.46 2.60 -0.73
CA MET A 295 8.78 1.17 -0.67
C MET A 295 10.04 0.85 0.13
N GLU A 296 11.07 1.70 0.08
CA GLU A 296 12.27 1.52 0.91
C GLU A 296 11.90 1.54 2.40
N GLN A 297 11.08 2.50 2.81
CA GLN A 297 10.60 2.62 4.19
C GLN A 297 9.69 1.45 4.58
N TYR A 298 8.79 1.04 3.69
CA TYR A 298 7.94 -0.13 3.91
C TYR A 298 8.72 -1.41 4.19
N LYS A 299 9.79 -1.67 3.42
CA LYS A 299 10.64 -2.87 3.63
C LYS A 299 11.35 -2.87 4.96
N GLU A 300 11.70 -1.69 5.47
CA GLU A 300 12.30 -1.56 6.79
C GLU A 300 11.28 -1.89 7.89
N ILE A 301 10.05 -1.38 7.75
CA ILE A 301 9.00 -1.45 8.78
C ILE A 301 8.28 -2.80 8.79
N GLU A 302 7.99 -3.38 7.63
CA GLU A 302 7.11 -4.54 7.50
C GLU A 302 7.58 -5.79 8.30
N PRO A 303 8.87 -6.17 8.29
CA PRO A 303 9.36 -7.27 9.13
C PRO A 303 9.21 -6.99 10.63
N LEU A 304 9.45 -5.75 11.06
CA LEU A 304 9.31 -5.32 12.45
C LEU A 304 7.85 -5.36 12.87
N ARG A 305 6.96 -4.83 12.02
CA ARG A 305 5.50 -4.84 12.21
C ARG A 305 4.98 -6.25 12.43
N ARG A 306 5.34 -7.20 11.57
CA ARG A 306 4.90 -8.61 11.68
C ARG A 306 5.25 -9.19 13.05
N LYS A 307 6.48 -8.96 13.48
CA LYS A 307 6.97 -9.47 14.76
C LYS A 307 6.25 -8.82 15.94
N ASP A 308 6.15 -7.49 15.94
CA ASP A 308 5.48 -6.75 17.01
C ASP A 308 3.98 -7.13 17.10
N PHE A 309 3.31 -7.27 15.96
CA PHE A 309 1.90 -7.68 15.90
C PHE A 309 1.69 -9.11 16.40
N ALA A 310 2.56 -10.05 15.99
CA ALA A 310 2.50 -11.43 16.46
C ALA A 310 2.71 -11.50 17.98
N ASN A 311 3.70 -10.78 18.51
CA ASN A 311 4.00 -10.75 19.94
C ASN A 311 2.83 -10.22 20.77
N VAL A 312 2.15 -9.17 20.31
CA VAL A 312 0.99 -8.61 21.02
C VAL A 312 -0.22 -9.53 20.91
N ARG A 313 -0.47 -10.15 19.75
CA ARG A 313 -1.55 -11.14 19.60
C ARG A 313 -1.35 -12.33 20.54
N GLU A 314 -0.13 -12.85 20.64
CA GLU A 314 0.21 -13.93 21.57
C GLU A 314 -0.01 -13.48 23.02
N PHE A 315 0.45 -12.27 23.38
CA PHE A 315 0.26 -11.73 24.73
C PHE A 315 -1.22 -11.61 25.14
N LEU A 316 -2.08 -11.23 24.20
CA LEU A 316 -3.51 -10.99 24.44
C LEU A 316 -4.40 -12.19 24.12
N GLU A 317 -3.86 -13.34 23.70
CA GLU A 317 -4.63 -14.43 23.08
C GLU A 317 -5.88 -14.88 23.88
N ASN A 318 -5.79 -14.86 25.21
CA ASN A 318 -6.86 -15.31 26.11
C ASN A 318 -7.99 -14.27 26.30
N TRP A 319 -7.77 -13.02 25.87
CA TRP A 319 -8.71 -11.91 26.01
C TRP A 319 -9.17 -11.35 24.67
N LEU A 320 -8.77 -11.99 23.56
CA LEU A 320 -9.17 -11.61 22.21
C LEU A 320 -10.31 -12.50 21.70
N PRO A 321 -11.18 -11.97 20.82
CA PRO A 321 -12.21 -12.78 20.20
C PRO A 321 -11.60 -13.90 19.32
N PRO A 322 -12.26 -15.06 19.18
CA PRO A 322 -11.74 -16.20 18.40
C PRO A 322 -11.42 -15.89 16.94
N LYS A 323 -12.05 -14.85 16.38
CA LYS A 323 -11.82 -14.37 15.03
C LYS A 323 -11.54 -12.88 15.05
N ILE A 324 -10.28 -12.53 14.81
CA ILE A 324 -9.84 -11.15 14.56
C ILE A 324 -9.58 -11.00 13.07
N GLY A 325 -10.17 -9.97 12.46
CA GLY A 325 -9.94 -9.64 11.06
C GLY A 325 -8.50 -9.15 10.79
N LYS A 326 -8.30 -8.66 9.57
CA LYS A 326 -7.12 -7.88 9.22
C LYS A 326 -7.46 -6.40 9.44
N PRO A 327 -6.61 -5.59 10.11
CA PRO A 327 -6.73 -4.15 10.06
C PRO A 327 -6.37 -3.65 8.65
N TYR A 328 -7.06 -2.60 8.22
CA TYR A 328 -6.60 -1.77 7.12
C TYR A 328 -5.69 -0.68 7.70
N MET A 329 -4.46 -0.56 7.22
CA MET A 329 -3.48 0.44 7.65
C MET A 329 -3.29 1.46 6.53
N ILE A 330 -3.76 2.67 6.73
CA ILE A 330 -3.92 3.69 5.70
C ILE A 330 -2.92 4.82 5.94
N THR A 331 -2.00 5.05 5.00
CA THR A 331 -1.09 6.21 5.06
C THR A 331 -1.86 7.48 4.70
N GLN A 332 -1.59 8.58 5.40
CA GLN A 332 -2.13 9.91 5.13
C GLN A 332 -1.08 10.97 5.48
N PHE A 333 0.15 10.77 5.03
CA PHE A 333 1.31 11.61 5.38
C PHE A 333 1.14 13.05 4.91
N VAL A 334 0.84 13.23 3.63
CA VAL A 334 0.65 14.53 2.99
C VAL A 334 -0.57 15.27 3.55
N GLN A 335 -1.64 14.54 3.92
CA GLN A 335 -2.82 15.16 4.51
C GLN A 335 -2.57 15.62 5.95
N GLY A 336 -1.78 14.86 6.70
CA GLY A 336 -1.38 15.19 8.07
C GLY A 336 -0.49 16.43 8.15
N GLU A 337 0.31 16.72 7.12
CA GLU A 337 1.15 17.92 7.06
C GLU A 337 0.39 19.22 6.71
N ASN A 338 -0.74 19.12 5.98
CA ASN A 338 -1.45 20.29 5.44
C ASN A 338 -2.57 20.84 6.34
N GLY A 339 -2.75 20.33 7.56
CA GLY A 339 -3.70 20.89 8.54
C GLY A 339 -5.19 20.71 8.22
N ASP A 340 -5.54 19.90 7.22
CA ASP A 340 -6.93 19.67 6.81
C ASP A 340 -7.71 18.76 7.80
N ASN A 341 -7.02 18.15 8.77
CA ASN A 341 -7.62 17.46 9.89
C ASN A 341 -7.42 18.27 11.18
N SER A 342 -8.49 18.45 11.98
CA SER A 342 -8.46 19.10 13.30
C SER A 342 -7.61 18.38 14.35
N ASP A 343 -6.91 17.31 13.98
CA ASP A 343 -6.13 16.40 14.80
C ASP A 343 -4.62 16.51 14.46
N GLU A 344 -4.11 17.71 14.16
CA GLU A 344 -2.68 18.02 13.84
C GLU A 344 -1.65 17.51 14.87
N ALA A 345 -2.09 16.91 15.98
CA ALA A 345 -1.27 16.49 17.11
C ALA A 345 -1.06 14.97 17.25
N VAL A 346 -1.68 14.12 16.40
CA VAL A 346 -1.59 12.64 16.53
C VAL A 346 -0.89 11.98 15.35
N SER A 347 0.10 11.13 15.66
CA SER A 347 0.90 10.37 14.69
C SER A 347 0.21 9.13 14.11
N GLY A 348 -0.90 8.73 14.69
CA GLY A 348 -1.73 7.62 14.24
C GLY A 348 -3.11 7.68 14.88
N ARG A 349 -4.07 6.96 14.31
CA ARG A 349 -5.40 6.82 14.88
C ARG A 349 -6.08 5.53 14.45
N GLN A 350 -6.51 4.73 15.41
CA GLN A 350 -7.39 3.60 15.19
C GLN A 350 -8.86 4.06 15.14
N SER A 351 -9.58 3.64 14.10
CA SER A 351 -11.03 3.81 13.97
C SER A 351 -11.72 2.47 14.22
N PRO A 352 -12.36 2.26 15.38
CA PRO A 352 -13.05 1.01 15.69
C PRO A 352 -14.29 0.78 14.82
N ILE A 353 -14.91 1.86 14.32
CA ILE A 353 -16.08 1.79 13.43
C ILE A 353 -15.67 1.31 12.03
N ASN A 354 -14.57 1.85 11.50
CA ASN A 354 -14.10 1.50 10.15
C ASN A 354 -13.16 0.30 10.14
N ASN A 355 -12.71 -0.15 11.31
CA ASN A 355 -11.72 -1.20 11.49
C ASN A 355 -10.38 -0.89 10.79
N CYS A 356 -10.02 0.41 10.79
CA CYS A 356 -8.82 0.94 10.14
C CYS A 356 -7.87 1.56 11.17
N ILE A 357 -6.60 1.63 10.80
CA ILE A 357 -5.56 2.42 11.45
C ILE A 357 -5.11 3.46 10.44
N TYR A 358 -5.25 4.74 10.75
CA TYR A 358 -4.75 5.85 9.96
C TYR A 358 -3.37 6.25 10.47
N LEU A 359 -2.45 6.55 9.56
CA LEU A 359 -1.05 6.85 9.85
C LEU A 359 -0.71 8.22 9.26
N TYR A 360 -0.21 9.13 10.10
CA TYR A 360 -0.03 10.55 9.74
C TYR A 360 1.44 10.97 9.76
N HIS A 361 1.69 12.13 9.15
CA HIS A 361 2.98 12.81 9.04
C HIS A 361 4.03 12.09 8.19
N ASP A 362 4.65 11.02 8.69
CA ASP A 362 5.76 10.35 8.01
C ASP A 362 6.02 8.93 8.53
N TRP A 363 6.95 8.23 7.87
CA TRP A 363 7.36 6.88 8.24
C TRP A 363 8.06 6.78 9.60
N GLU A 364 8.70 7.83 10.09
CA GLU A 364 9.32 7.83 11.42
C GLU A 364 8.24 7.88 12.51
N GLN A 365 7.16 8.63 12.30
CA GLN A 365 6.00 8.63 13.18
C GLN A 365 5.26 7.29 13.16
N VAL A 366 5.18 6.61 12.00
CA VAL A 366 4.67 5.23 11.92
C VAL A 366 5.47 4.30 12.81
N LYS A 367 6.81 4.43 12.83
CA LYS A 367 7.67 3.59 13.68
C LYS A 367 7.37 3.77 15.17
N TYR A 368 6.90 4.95 15.56
CA TYR A 368 6.53 5.28 16.92
C TYR A 368 5.11 4.83 17.29
N SER A 369 4.12 5.04 16.41
CA SER A 369 2.69 4.92 16.74
C SER A 369 2.01 3.61 16.31
N LEU A 370 2.55 2.90 15.31
CA LEU A 370 1.81 1.80 14.68
C LEU A 370 1.48 0.67 15.66
N LEU A 371 2.39 0.30 16.55
CA LEU A 371 2.12 -0.73 17.56
C LEU A 371 1.03 -0.26 18.53
N HIS A 372 1.08 1.00 18.96
CA HIS A 372 0.09 1.60 19.86
C HIS A 372 -1.32 1.54 19.24
N GLU A 373 -1.48 1.99 17.99
CA GLU A 373 -2.76 1.91 17.28
C GLU A 373 -3.21 0.49 17.00
N TYR A 374 -2.27 -0.44 16.82
CA TYR A 374 -2.60 -1.85 16.69
C TYR A 374 -3.12 -2.47 17.98
N VAL A 375 -2.63 -2.03 19.14
CA VAL A 375 -3.22 -2.45 20.41
C VAL A 375 -4.65 -1.92 20.53
N HIS A 376 -4.93 -0.66 20.17
CA HIS A 376 -6.31 -0.16 20.08
C HIS A 376 -7.16 -1.04 19.15
N TYR A 377 -6.60 -1.45 18.00
CA TYR A 377 -7.29 -2.35 17.09
C TYR A 377 -7.60 -3.71 17.75
N LEU A 378 -6.76 -4.23 18.62
CA LEU A 378 -7.02 -5.50 19.29
C LEU A 378 -7.97 -5.37 20.47
N THR A 379 -7.93 -4.25 21.19
CA THR A 379 -8.64 -4.10 22.46
C THR A 379 -9.96 -3.32 22.35
N ILE A 380 -10.14 -2.49 21.33
CA ILE A 380 -11.33 -1.63 21.15
C ILE A 380 -12.18 -2.11 19.98
N GLY A 381 -13.47 -2.33 20.23
CA GLY A 381 -14.48 -2.65 19.23
C GLY A 381 -15.47 -3.71 19.70
N GLU A 382 -16.36 -4.10 18.78
CA GLU A 382 -17.39 -5.09 19.08
C GLU A 382 -16.76 -6.44 19.50
N GLY A 383 -17.17 -6.94 20.68
CA GLY A 383 -16.70 -8.22 21.22
C GLY A 383 -15.25 -8.25 21.71
N LYS A 384 -14.59 -7.10 21.80
CA LYS A 384 -13.23 -6.96 22.37
C LYS A 384 -13.30 -6.51 23.83
N ILE A 385 -12.14 -6.25 24.43
CA ILE A 385 -12.02 -5.83 25.84
C ILE A 385 -12.85 -4.57 26.10
N LEU A 386 -12.67 -3.54 25.28
CA LEU A 386 -13.36 -2.26 25.38
C LEU A 386 -14.40 -2.10 24.28
N PRO A 387 -15.63 -1.66 24.59
CA PRO A 387 -16.62 -1.32 23.57
C PRO A 387 -16.22 -0.06 22.81
N VAL A 388 -16.82 0.14 21.63
CA VAL A 388 -16.52 1.25 20.69
C VAL A 388 -16.67 2.63 21.34
N ASP A 389 -17.58 2.77 22.29
CA ASP A 389 -17.92 4.01 22.97
C ASP A 389 -17.22 4.20 24.32
N ASN A 390 -16.24 3.35 24.67
CA ASN A 390 -15.49 3.51 25.92
C ASN A 390 -14.67 4.81 25.90
N ARG A 391 -14.93 5.68 26.88
CA ARG A 391 -14.27 7.00 26.98
C ARG A 391 -13.20 7.08 28.06
N TYR A 392 -13.01 6.03 28.85
CA TYR A 392 -12.28 6.10 30.12
C TYR A 392 -10.93 5.39 30.07
N PHE A 393 -10.86 4.25 29.36
CA PHE A 393 -9.69 3.38 29.33
C PHE A 393 -9.02 3.16 27.96
N PRO A 394 -9.31 3.91 26.86
CA PRO A 394 -8.79 3.54 25.54
C PRO A 394 -7.25 3.44 25.55
N GLU A 395 -6.57 4.39 26.21
CA GLU A 395 -5.11 4.46 26.23
C GLU A 395 -4.43 3.57 27.27
N PHE A 396 -5.17 2.91 28.16
CA PHE A 396 -4.56 2.08 29.20
C PHE A 396 -3.80 0.91 28.60
N PHE A 397 -4.47 0.15 27.74
CA PHE A 397 -3.89 -1.01 27.09
C PHE A 397 -2.87 -0.62 26.02
N ALA A 398 -3.19 0.38 25.19
CA ALA A 398 -2.31 0.78 24.10
C ALA A 398 -0.96 1.27 24.60
N VAL A 399 -0.95 2.20 25.55
CA VAL A 399 0.29 2.73 26.13
C VAL A 399 1.04 1.65 26.91
N TRP A 400 0.36 0.91 27.78
CA TRP A 400 1.03 -0.13 28.58
C TRP A 400 1.67 -1.20 27.69
N ILE A 401 0.90 -1.79 26.78
CA ILE A 401 1.37 -2.94 26.02
C ILE A 401 2.43 -2.50 25.00
N ALA A 402 2.16 -1.43 24.23
CA ALA A 402 3.08 -1.00 23.18
C ALA A 402 4.35 -0.33 23.74
N GLU A 403 4.25 0.42 24.84
CA GLU A 403 5.33 1.33 25.28
C GLU A 403 6.01 0.92 26.60
N ILE A 404 5.48 -0.07 27.34
CA ILE A 404 6.07 -0.56 28.60
C ILE A 404 6.33 -2.07 28.56
N GLU A 405 5.33 -2.88 28.21
CA GLU A 405 5.43 -4.34 28.28
C GLU A 405 6.26 -4.92 27.13
N ARG A 406 5.87 -4.59 25.90
CA ARG A 406 6.36 -5.22 24.68
C ARG A 406 7.30 -4.37 23.86
N THR A 407 7.52 -3.09 24.21
CA THR A 407 8.35 -2.09 23.48
C THR A 407 8.92 -2.64 22.19
N GLY A 408 8.11 -2.46 21.13
CA GLY A 408 8.34 -3.12 19.84
C GLY A 408 9.71 -2.80 19.26
N GLU A 409 10.25 -3.71 18.46
CA GLU A 409 11.54 -3.46 17.80
C GLU A 409 11.50 -2.23 16.89
N MET A 410 10.30 -1.91 16.39
CA MET A 410 10.05 -0.71 15.60
C MET A 410 10.28 0.58 16.40
N GLN A 411 9.71 0.66 17.60
CA GLN A 411 9.83 1.81 18.48
C GLN A 411 11.27 1.94 19.03
N ASP A 412 11.90 0.81 19.34
CA ASP A 412 13.31 0.75 19.76
C ASP A 412 14.25 1.33 18.68
N ASN A 413 14.01 0.96 17.42
CA ASN A 413 14.80 1.46 16.29
C ASN A 413 14.59 2.95 16.07
N TYR A 414 13.35 3.43 16.16
CA TYR A 414 13.04 4.86 16.11
C TYR A 414 13.84 5.67 17.15
N PHE A 415 13.80 5.27 18.41
CA PHE A 415 14.52 6.00 19.47
C PHE A 415 16.04 5.96 19.28
N LYS A 416 16.61 4.81 18.88
CA LYS A 416 18.04 4.71 18.58
C LYS A 416 18.46 5.70 17.49
N LYS A 417 17.71 5.75 16.39
CA LYS A 417 17.97 6.67 15.27
C LYS A 417 17.84 8.13 15.70
N ARG A 418 16.82 8.47 16.49
CA ARG A 418 16.62 9.84 17.00
C ARG A 418 17.79 10.30 17.89
N CYS A 419 18.40 9.39 18.65
CA CYS A 419 19.59 9.66 19.46
C CYS A 419 20.92 9.70 18.67
N GLU A 420 20.89 9.60 17.33
CA GLU A 420 22.06 9.97 16.51
C GLU A 420 22.26 11.49 16.50
N ASP A 421 21.18 12.27 16.68
CA ASP A 421 21.25 13.70 16.94
C ASP A 421 21.87 13.94 18.33
N GLU A 422 22.93 14.75 18.37
CA GLU A 422 23.68 15.00 19.59
C GLU A 422 22.87 15.72 20.67
N THR A 423 21.98 16.64 20.28
CA THR A 423 21.12 17.37 21.22
C THR A 423 20.07 16.44 21.82
N VAL A 424 19.49 15.54 21.01
CA VAL A 424 18.55 14.53 21.52
C VAL A 424 19.27 13.55 22.43
N ARG A 425 20.42 13.01 22.01
CA ARG A 425 21.22 12.11 22.84
C ARG A 425 21.61 12.74 24.18
N GLN A 426 22.07 13.99 24.15
CA GLN A 426 22.44 14.72 25.37
C GLN A 426 21.21 14.89 26.27
N SER A 427 20.04 15.22 25.72
CA SER A 427 18.81 15.31 26.51
C SER A 427 18.43 13.97 27.16
N TYR A 428 18.64 12.84 26.48
CA TYR A 428 18.42 11.51 27.05
C TYR A 428 19.47 11.17 28.12
N GLN A 429 20.74 11.52 27.92
CA GLN A 429 21.79 11.34 28.93
C GLN A 429 21.53 12.16 30.19
N GLU A 430 21.18 13.45 30.03
CA GLU A 430 20.83 14.35 31.13
C GLU A 430 19.58 13.90 31.89
N ALA A 431 18.61 13.32 31.17
CA ALA A 431 17.41 12.74 31.77
C ALA A 431 17.64 11.35 32.39
N GLY A 432 18.79 10.70 32.12
CA GLY A 432 19.13 9.37 32.62
C GLY A 432 18.62 8.21 31.75
N PHE A 433 18.08 8.50 30.57
CA PHE A 433 17.48 7.53 29.63
C PHE A 433 18.55 6.89 28.71
N TRP A 434 19.81 6.87 29.12
CA TRP A 434 20.94 6.40 28.32
C TRP A 434 21.67 5.24 28.99
N ASN A 435 21.88 4.16 28.24
CA ASN A 435 22.67 3.03 28.69
C ASN A 435 24.15 3.27 28.33
N GLU A 436 24.95 3.73 29.29
CA GLU A 436 26.38 4.02 29.06
C GLU A 436 27.18 2.80 28.60
N LYS A 437 26.83 1.60 29.05
CA LYS A 437 27.56 0.38 28.67
C LYS A 437 27.30 -0.01 27.21
N LYS A 438 26.07 0.16 26.74
CA LYS A 438 25.64 -0.21 25.38
C LYS A 438 25.66 0.97 24.40
N GLN A 439 25.87 2.19 24.88
CA GLN A 439 25.84 3.43 24.09
C GLN A 439 24.55 3.55 23.26
N GLN A 440 23.40 3.39 23.92
CA GLN A 440 22.07 3.44 23.30
C GLN A 440 21.01 3.92 24.31
N PRO A 441 19.84 4.44 23.86
CA PRO A 441 18.76 4.83 24.75
C PRO A 441 18.10 3.62 25.45
N ILE A 442 17.51 3.86 26.63
CA ILE A 442 16.75 2.88 27.42
C ILE A 442 15.26 3.00 27.07
N THR A 443 14.83 2.31 26.03
CA THR A 443 13.49 2.49 25.45
C THR A 443 12.37 1.86 26.29
N LYS A 444 12.62 0.67 26.89
CA LYS A 444 11.64 -0.09 27.68
C LYS A 444 11.05 0.64 28.90
N TYR A 445 11.72 1.68 29.38
CA TYR A 445 11.33 2.39 30.60
C TYR A 445 11.18 3.90 30.42
N ASN A 446 11.30 4.40 29.17
CA ASN A 446 11.12 5.81 28.85
C ASN A 446 9.82 6.38 29.47
N MET A 447 8.74 5.60 29.48
CA MET A 447 7.46 6.06 30.04
C MET A 447 7.44 6.16 31.56
N LEU A 448 8.08 5.23 32.28
CA LEU A 448 8.23 5.33 33.75
C LEU A 448 9.05 6.58 34.10
N GLU A 449 10.12 6.81 33.34
CA GLU A 449 11.05 7.88 33.58
C GLU A 449 10.47 9.26 33.19
N VAL A 450 9.66 9.35 32.12
CA VAL A 450 8.87 10.55 31.78
C VAL A 450 7.90 10.88 32.90
N VAL A 451 7.22 9.88 33.47
CA VAL A 451 6.34 10.09 34.62
C VAL A 451 7.14 10.62 35.81
N GLU A 452 8.27 10.01 36.16
CA GLU A 452 9.12 10.50 37.25
C GLU A 452 9.64 11.93 36.98
N TYR A 453 10.03 12.27 35.75
CA TYR A 453 10.49 13.60 35.38
C TYR A 453 9.39 14.65 35.56
N CYS A 454 8.18 14.40 35.06
CA CYS A 454 7.04 15.29 35.24
C CYS A 454 6.75 15.52 36.73
N PHE A 455 6.87 14.47 37.55
CA PHE A 455 6.65 14.56 38.99
C PHE A 455 7.78 15.29 39.72
N SER A 456 9.04 15.02 39.38
CA SER A 456 10.22 15.64 40.01
C SER A 456 10.29 17.15 39.72
N ASN A 457 9.70 17.62 38.62
CA ASN A 457 9.63 19.02 38.23
C ASN A 457 8.34 19.74 38.68
N GLY A 458 7.60 19.18 39.66
CA GLY A 458 6.53 19.91 40.35
C GLY A 458 5.21 20.03 39.58
N LEU A 459 5.01 19.29 38.49
CA LEU A 459 3.71 19.17 37.79
C LEU A 459 2.69 18.31 38.57
N VAL A 460 3.09 17.83 39.75
CA VAL A 460 2.47 16.86 40.67
C VAL A 460 1.10 17.26 41.22
N LYS A 461 0.85 18.56 41.44
CA LYS A 461 -0.33 19.00 42.21
C LYS A 461 -1.66 18.56 41.57
N LYS A 462 -1.71 18.41 40.24
CA LYS A 462 -2.93 18.03 39.53
C LYS A 462 -3.27 16.54 39.66
N PHE A 463 -2.29 15.65 39.82
CA PHE A 463 -2.53 14.21 39.93
C PHE A 463 -3.16 13.86 41.28
N PHE A 464 -2.47 14.18 42.38
CA PHE A 464 -2.94 13.85 43.74
C PHE A 464 -4.09 14.72 44.26
N SER A 465 -4.55 15.71 43.49
CA SER A 465 -5.75 16.51 43.83
C SER A 465 -7.04 15.96 43.23
N LEU A 466 -6.97 14.89 42.43
CA LEU A 466 -8.15 14.25 41.86
C LEU A 466 -8.81 13.35 42.90
N GLU A 467 -10.09 13.60 43.16
CA GLU A 467 -10.88 12.80 44.10
C GLU A 467 -11.49 11.56 43.43
N LYS A 468 -11.52 11.51 42.10
CA LYS A 468 -12.06 10.42 41.29
C LYS A 468 -11.31 10.25 39.98
N PHE A 469 -11.43 9.08 39.37
CA PHE A 469 -10.84 8.81 38.08
C PHE A 469 -11.46 9.70 36.98
N ARG A 470 -10.60 10.31 36.16
CA ARG A 470 -10.98 11.13 35.01
C ARG A 470 -9.96 10.97 33.89
N ASN A 471 -10.40 10.48 32.74
CA ASN A 471 -9.50 10.22 31.61
C ASN A 471 -8.70 11.47 31.21
N ASP A 472 -9.36 12.63 31.07
CA ASP A 472 -8.76 13.92 30.70
C ASP A 472 -7.77 14.51 31.72
N ALA A 473 -7.65 13.90 32.90
CA ALA A 473 -6.79 14.39 33.97
C ALA A 473 -5.40 13.74 33.98
N PHE A 474 -5.20 12.63 33.25
CA PHE A 474 -3.94 11.91 33.17
C PHE A 474 -3.31 12.03 31.78
N GLY A 475 -2.00 12.28 31.73
CA GLY A 475 -1.22 12.07 30.52
C GLY A 475 -1.11 10.57 30.17
N TYR A 476 -0.82 10.26 28.90
CA TYR A 476 -0.71 8.91 28.36
C TYR A 476 0.19 8.01 29.23
N SER A 477 1.37 8.51 29.61
CA SER A 477 2.36 7.77 30.39
C SER A 477 1.82 7.27 31.75
N MET A 478 1.03 8.09 32.44
CA MET A 478 0.44 7.69 33.72
C MET A 478 -0.62 6.60 33.53
N ARG A 479 -1.42 6.68 32.46
CA ARG A 479 -2.45 5.67 32.14
C ARG A 479 -1.79 4.30 31.91
N GLY A 480 -0.71 4.25 31.13
CA GLY A 480 0.06 3.02 30.92
C GLY A 480 0.69 2.49 32.21
N CYS A 481 1.22 3.36 33.08
CA CYS A 481 1.79 2.94 34.37
C CYS A 481 0.73 2.36 35.30
N MET A 482 -0.44 2.99 35.41
CA MET A 482 -1.56 2.46 36.20
C MET A 482 -2.02 1.11 35.67
N ALA A 483 -2.18 0.95 34.35
CA ALA A 483 -2.55 -0.32 33.74
C ALA A 483 -1.53 -1.43 34.09
N LYS A 484 -0.23 -1.14 33.95
CA LYS A 484 0.85 -2.06 34.31
C LYS A 484 0.84 -2.44 35.79
N TYR A 485 0.68 -1.46 36.69
CA TYR A 485 0.60 -1.70 38.13
C TYR A 485 -0.60 -2.61 38.47
N VAL A 486 -1.76 -2.33 37.90
CA VAL A 486 -2.98 -3.14 38.14
C VAL A 486 -2.77 -4.55 37.62
N TYR A 487 -2.19 -4.72 36.44
CA TYR A 487 -1.83 -6.02 35.89
C TYR A 487 -0.86 -6.79 36.80
N ASP A 488 0.23 -6.16 37.25
CA ASP A 488 1.24 -6.80 38.09
C ASP A 488 0.71 -7.22 39.47
N THR A 489 -0.25 -6.45 40.01
CA THR A 489 -0.74 -6.62 41.38
C THR A 489 -2.00 -7.47 41.44
N TYR A 490 -2.93 -7.28 40.51
CA TYR A 490 -4.27 -7.88 40.53
C TYR A 490 -4.52 -8.82 39.34
N GLY A 491 -3.67 -8.80 38.31
CA GLY A 491 -3.79 -9.62 37.10
C GLY A 491 -4.62 -8.98 35.99
N MET A 492 -4.51 -9.56 34.79
CA MET A 492 -5.18 -9.07 33.59
C MET A 492 -6.72 -9.11 33.70
N ASP A 493 -7.29 -10.15 34.31
CA ASP A 493 -8.74 -10.28 34.45
C ASP A 493 -9.34 -9.11 35.24
N LYS A 494 -8.65 -8.66 36.29
CA LYS A 494 -9.08 -7.50 37.09
C LYS A 494 -8.94 -6.18 36.36
N LEU A 495 -7.89 -6.03 35.55
CA LEU A 495 -7.74 -4.87 34.68
C LEU A 495 -8.86 -4.80 33.63
N VAL A 496 -9.19 -5.94 33.00
CA VAL A 496 -10.28 -6.05 32.03
C VAL A 496 -11.63 -5.75 32.69
N GLU A 497 -11.91 -6.34 33.85
CA GLU A 497 -13.13 -6.10 34.62
C GLU A 497 -13.28 -4.60 34.97
N TRP A 498 -12.19 -3.96 35.40
CA TRP A 498 -12.19 -2.53 35.71
C TRP A 498 -12.45 -1.68 34.47
N ALA A 499 -11.79 -2.01 33.36
CA ALA A 499 -11.94 -1.30 32.11
C ALA A 499 -13.33 -1.46 31.46
N GLN A 500 -14.03 -2.57 31.71
CA GLN A 500 -15.37 -2.85 31.18
C GLN A 500 -16.50 -2.30 32.04
N SER A 501 -16.31 -2.25 33.36
CA SER A 501 -17.34 -1.78 34.28
C SER A 501 -17.47 -0.26 34.31
N ASP A 502 -16.46 0.47 33.82
CA ASP A 502 -16.28 1.91 34.07
C ASP A 502 -16.44 2.26 35.57
N GLY A 503 -16.21 1.28 36.45
CA GLY A 503 -16.45 1.36 37.89
C GLY A 503 -15.32 2.07 38.63
N GLU A 504 -15.63 2.51 39.85
CA GLU A 504 -14.60 3.07 40.73
C GLU A 504 -13.65 1.94 41.22
N PRO A 505 -12.36 2.24 41.47
CA PRO A 505 -11.39 1.22 41.87
C PRO A 505 -11.74 0.44 43.14
N ASP A 506 -12.54 1.02 44.03
CA ASP A 506 -12.94 0.41 45.29
C ASP A 506 -13.90 -0.78 45.07
N GLU A 507 -14.76 -0.71 44.07
CA GLU A 507 -15.68 -1.78 43.71
C GLU A 507 -14.96 -2.98 43.07
N ILE A 508 -13.94 -2.71 42.24
CA ILE A 508 -13.30 -3.74 41.41
C ILE A 508 -12.00 -4.28 42.01
N LEU A 509 -11.15 -3.38 42.52
CA LEU A 509 -9.82 -3.67 43.07
C LEU A 509 -9.81 -3.72 44.60
N GLY A 510 -10.86 -3.22 45.26
CA GLY A 510 -10.95 -3.19 46.72
C GLY A 510 -10.11 -2.12 47.40
N ILE A 511 -9.58 -1.14 46.63
CA ILE A 511 -8.79 -0.02 47.14
C ILE A 511 -9.37 1.31 46.66
N THR A 512 -9.22 2.36 47.47
CA THR A 512 -9.70 3.70 47.06
C THR A 512 -8.91 4.23 45.87
N PHE A 513 -9.51 5.13 45.08
CA PHE A 513 -8.79 5.78 43.97
C PHE A 513 -7.51 6.51 44.44
N LYS A 514 -7.57 7.18 45.59
CA LYS A 514 -6.39 7.80 46.20
C LYS A 514 -5.28 6.80 46.51
N GLN A 515 -5.65 5.64 47.07
CA GLN A 515 -4.70 4.57 47.36
C GLN A 515 -4.09 4.01 46.07
N LEU A 516 -4.90 3.82 45.01
CA LEU A 516 -4.39 3.42 43.70
C LEU A 516 -3.35 4.41 43.15
N GLN A 517 -3.57 5.71 43.33
CA GLN A 517 -2.60 6.75 42.92
C GLN A 517 -1.29 6.67 43.70
N GLU A 518 -1.37 6.51 45.03
CA GLU A 518 -0.22 6.39 45.93
C GLU A 518 0.58 5.11 45.61
N ASP A 519 -0.10 3.97 45.48
CA ASP A 519 0.51 2.67 45.20
C ASP A 519 1.13 2.61 43.80
N THR A 520 0.47 3.18 42.78
CA THR A 520 1.04 3.28 41.43
C THR A 520 2.32 4.11 41.44
N TRP A 521 2.34 5.22 42.19
CA TRP A 521 3.53 6.06 42.29
C TRP A 521 4.68 5.34 42.99
N GLU A 522 4.42 4.65 44.10
CA GLU A 522 5.41 3.83 44.78
C GLU A 522 5.96 2.73 43.84
N TRP A 523 5.08 2.07 43.08
CA TRP A 523 5.47 1.08 42.09
C TRP A 523 6.40 1.67 41.01
N ILE A 524 6.08 2.85 40.46
CA ILE A 524 6.94 3.55 39.47
C ILE A 524 8.34 3.78 40.06
N GLN A 525 8.43 4.32 41.29
CA GLN A 525 9.71 4.60 41.94
C GLN A 525 10.54 3.33 42.13
N ASN A 526 9.91 2.24 42.57
CA ASN A 526 10.57 0.95 42.77
C ASN A 526 11.10 0.36 41.45
N GLU A 527 10.31 0.45 40.37
CA GLU A 527 10.72 -0.03 39.05
C GLU A 527 11.89 0.77 38.48
N LEU A 528 11.88 2.10 38.66
CA LEU A 528 12.97 2.98 38.25
C LEU A 528 14.28 2.68 38.98
N GLU A 529 14.21 2.47 40.29
CA GLU A 529 15.38 2.02 41.05
C GLU A 529 15.93 0.69 40.53
N ARG A 530 15.05 -0.26 40.21
CA ARG A 530 15.42 -1.57 39.65
C ARG A 530 16.15 -1.42 38.32
N VAL A 531 15.71 -0.51 37.46
CA VAL A 531 16.33 -0.21 36.17
C VAL A 531 17.71 0.44 36.37
N ARG A 532 17.79 1.50 37.19
CA ARG A 532 19.03 2.22 37.49
C ARG A 532 20.14 1.31 38.04
N ARG A 533 19.78 0.29 38.83
CA ARG A 533 20.73 -0.72 39.34
C ARG A 533 21.23 -1.70 38.28
N LYS A 534 20.49 -1.89 37.18
CA LYS A 534 20.89 -2.79 36.07
C LYS A 534 21.71 -2.08 34.99
N THR A 535 21.61 -0.76 34.89
CA THR A 535 22.28 0.05 33.86
C THR A 535 23.57 0.72 34.33
N ARG A 536 23.74 0.93 35.64
CA ARG A 536 25.04 1.19 36.29
C ARG A 536 25.83 -0.11 36.42
#